data_AF-A0A929EEF5-F1
#
_entry.id   AF-A0A929EEF5-F1
#
_cell.length_a   1.000
_cell.length_b   1.000
_cell.length_c   1.000
_cell.angle_alpha   90.00
_cell.angle_beta   90.00
_cell.angle_gamma   90.00
#
_symmetry.space_group_name_H-M   'P 1'
#
loop_
_entity.id
_entity.type
_entity.pdbx_description
1 polymer ?
#
loop_
_entity_poly.entity_id
_entity_poly.type
_entity_poly.pdbx_seq_one_letter_code
_entity_poly.pdbx_strand_id
1 'polypeptide(L)'
;MKNLNQSGFTLLEVLIAMIILAIGLLGLAGLQANSMRFNNSAYLRSQASFLATDIADKMRANQDEVTNGSFNDIDTTNTYNIGTCYTSSGCSTTSQMATSSIAEWKSLLESVLPSGKATVTSGANDTFTVSITWVDNTAGASIADKERTFSTIIKP
;
A
#
# COMPACT_ATOMS: atom_id res chain seq x y z
N MET A 1 -67.98 -11.37 23.79
CA MET A 1 -66.85 -10.55 23.30
C MET A 1 -65.61 -11.03 24.05
N LYS A 2 -64.59 -11.57 23.34
CA LYS A 2 -63.36 -12.07 23.95
C LYS A 2 -62.53 -10.87 24.40
N ASN A 3 -62.34 -10.70 25.72
CA ASN A 3 -61.37 -9.74 26.25
C ASN A 3 -59.97 -10.25 25.93
N LEU A 4 -59.26 -9.55 25.05
CA LEU A 4 -57.84 -9.76 24.83
C LEU A 4 -57.11 -9.10 25.99
N ASN A 5 -56.56 -9.90 26.91
CA ASN A 5 -55.71 -9.40 27.99
C ASN A 5 -54.47 -8.74 27.37
N GLN A 6 -54.38 -7.42 27.47
CA GLN A 6 -53.23 -6.65 27.06
C GLN A 6 -52.19 -6.74 28.21
N SER A 7 -51.27 -7.70 28.13
CA SER A 7 -50.10 -7.74 29.03
C SER A 7 -49.19 -6.57 28.67
N GLY A 8 -49.12 -5.56 29.53
CA GLY A 8 -48.15 -4.47 29.41
C GLY A 8 -46.72 -4.96 29.65
N PHE A 9 -45.76 -4.36 28.95
CA PHE A 9 -44.33 -4.61 29.16
C PHE A 9 -43.91 -4.21 30.58
N THR A 10 -43.12 -5.04 31.25
CA THR A 10 -42.56 -4.68 32.55
C THR A 10 -41.33 -3.79 32.37
N LEU A 11 -41.06 -2.87 33.32
CA LEU A 11 -39.88 -1.98 33.25
C LEU A 11 -38.55 -2.76 33.23
N LEU A 12 -38.55 -3.95 33.82
CA LEU A 12 -37.43 -4.89 33.80
C LEU A 12 -37.14 -5.42 32.37
N GLU A 13 -38.18 -5.67 31.58
CA GLU A 13 -38.06 -6.20 30.22
C GLU A 13 -37.38 -5.19 29.29
N VAL A 14 -37.74 -3.91 29.40
CA VAL A 14 -37.10 -2.82 28.65
C VAL A 14 -35.63 -2.68 29.05
N LEU A 15 -35.32 -2.78 30.34
CA LEU A 15 -33.94 -2.68 30.85
C LEU A 15 -33.07 -3.82 30.34
N ILE A 16 -33.58 -5.06 30.35
CA ILE A 16 -32.87 -6.21 29.76
C ILE A 16 -32.68 -6.02 28.26
N ALA A 17 -33.69 -5.56 27.53
CA ALA A 17 -33.59 -5.30 26.10
C ALA A 17 -32.52 -4.24 25.77
N MET A 18 -32.43 -3.16 26.57
CA MET A 18 -31.41 -2.14 26.41
C MET A 18 -29.99 -2.67 26.67
N ILE A 19 -29.81 -3.55 27.66
CA ILE A 19 -28.51 -4.18 27.94
C ILE A 19 -28.08 -5.07 26.77
N ILE A 20 -28.97 -5.92 26.27
CA ILE A 20 -28.69 -6.80 25.12
C ILE A 20 -28.34 -5.96 23.88
N LEU A 21 -29.10 -4.90 23.61
CA LEU A 21 -28.83 -3.98 22.52
C LEU A 21 -27.46 -3.31 22.66
N ALA A 22 -27.12 -2.83 23.86
CA ALA A 22 -25.83 -2.19 24.12
C ALA A 22 -24.66 -3.14 23.84
N ILE A 23 -24.75 -4.40 24.29
CA ILE A 23 -23.73 -5.43 24.02
C ILE A 23 -23.63 -5.70 22.51
N GLY A 24 -24.78 -5.80 21.82
CA GLY A 24 -24.81 -5.99 20.37
C GLY A 24 -24.14 -4.84 19.60
N LEU A 25 -24.38 -3.59 20.00
CA LEU A 25 -23.77 -2.41 19.39
C LEU A 25 -22.26 -2.34 19.63
N LEU A 26 -21.77 -2.73 20.82
CA LEU A 26 -20.33 -2.83 21.09
C LEU A 26 -19.67 -3.89 20.21
N GLY A 27 -20.32 -5.04 20.03
CA GLY A 27 -19.88 -6.07 19.09
C GLY A 27 -19.78 -5.56 17.65
N LEU A 28 -20.80 -4.85 17.18
CA LEU A 28 -20.82 -4.23 15.85
C LEU A 28 -19.71 -3.19 15.66
N ALA A 29 -19.48 -2.33 16.66
CA ALA A 29 -18.42 -1.33 16.63
C ALA A 29 -17.03 -1.98 16.49
N GLY A 30 -16.80 -3.08 17.22
CA GLY A 30 -15.56 -3.86 17.10
C GLY A 30 -15.36 -4.45 15.70
N LEU A 31 -16.43 -5.01 15.11
CA LEU A 31 -16.40 -5.51 13.73
C LEU A 31 -16.11 -4.38 12.73
N GLN A 32 -16.78 -3.24 12.86
CA GLN A 32 -16.57 -2.08 11.98
C GLN A 32 -15.13 -1.57 12.05
N ALA A 33 -14.56 -1.45 13.25
CA ALA A 33 -13.16 -1.04 13.43
C ALA A 33 -12.18 -2.02 12.76
N ASN A 34 -12.43 -3.33 12.88
CA ASN A 34 -11.61 -4.34 12.21
C ASN A 34 -11.76 -4.30 10.69
N SER A 35 -12.98 -4.14 10.17
CA SER A 35 -13.23 -3.98 8.74
C SER A 35 -12.48 -2.77 8.17
N MET A 36 -12.47 -1.62 8.87
CA MET A 36 -11.73 -0.44 8.43
C MET A 36 -10.22 -0.71 8.35
N ARG A 37 -9.66 -1.43 9.34
CA ARG A 37 -8.25 -1.84 9.34
C ARG A 37 -7.92 -2.73 8.15
N PHE A 38 -8.70 -3.78 7.90
CA PHE A 38 -8.48 -4.66 6.75
C PHE A 38 -8.57 -3.93 5.41
N ASN A 39 -9.52 -3.00 5.27
CA ASN A 39 -9.63 -2.17 4.08
C ASN A 39 -8.37 -1.30 3.87
N ASN A 40 -7.82 -0.71 4.95
CA ASN A 40 -6.60 0.08 4.86
C ASN A 40 -5.39 -0.79 4.46
N SER A 41 -5.20 -1.96 5.08
CA SER A 41 -4.13 -2.88 4.71
C SER A 41 -4.24 -3.35 3.26
N ALA A 42 -5.46 -3.65 2.79
CA ALA A 42 -5.72 -4.02 1.40
C ALA A 42 -5.41 -2.86 0.44
N TYR A 43 -5.80 -1.63 0.80
CA TYR A 43 -5.48 -0.43 0.04
C TYR A 43 -3.97 -0.24 -0.12
N LEU A 44 -3.18 -0.31 0.96
CA LEU A 44 -1.72 -0.18 0.88
C LEU A 44 -1.08 -1.27 0.00
N ARG A 45 -1.58 -2.51 0.09
CA ARG A 45 -1.13 -3.60 -0.79
C ARG A 45 -1.45 -3.32 -2.26
N SER A 46 -2.62 -2.75 -2.56
CA SER A 46 -2.96 -2.33 -3.93
C SER A 46 -2.05 -1.20 -4.41
N GLN A 47 -1.71 -0.22 -3.56
CA GLN A 47 -0.74 0.82 -3.90
C GLN A 47 0.65 0.23 -4.21
N ALA A 48 1.13 -0.74 -3.43
CA ALA A 48 2.39 -1.44 -3.70
C ALA A 48 2.34 -2.20 -5.04
N SER A 49 1.23 -2.88 -5.35
CA SER A 49 1.04 -3.55 -6.64
C SER A 49 1.04 -2.57 -7.82
N PHE A 50 0.41 -1.40 -7.65
CA PHE A 50 0.41 -0.34 -8.64
C PHE A 50 1.83 0.20 -8.87
N LEU A 51 2.57 0.50 -7.79
CA LEU A 51 3.97 0.96 -7.86
C LEU A 51 4.90 -0.05 -8.54
N ALA A 52 4.69 -1.36 -8.35
CA ALA A 52 5.46 -2.39 -9.03
C ALA A 52 5.17 -2.44 -10.54
N THR A 53 3.94 -2.10 -10.95
CA THR A 53 3.59 -1.95 -12.36
C THR A 53 4.17 -0.66 -12.94
N ASP A 54 4.11 0.45 -12.19
CA ASP A 54 4.66 1.74 -12.59
C ASP A 54 6.16 1.66 -12.92
N ILE A 55 6.96 0.99 -12.08
CA ILE A 55 8.38 0.80 -12.39
C ILE A 55 8.60 -0.10 -13.62
N ALA A 56 7.75 -1.11 -13.84
CA ALA A 56 7.81 -1.94 -15.03
C ALA A 56 7.53 -1.12 -16.31
N ASP A 57 6.57 -0.20 -16.26
CA ASP A 57 6.26 0.69 -17.38
C ASP A 57 7.39 1.71 -17.61
N LYS A 58 8.02 2.21 -16.56
CA LYS A 58 9.22 3.06 -16.67
C LYS A 58 10.41 2.30 -17.26
N MET A 59 10.59 1.02 -16.94
CA MET A 59 11.60 0.17 -17.59
C MET A 59 11.30 -0.01 -19.08
N ARG A 60 10.04 -0.27 -19.47
CA ARG A 60 9.62 -0.37 -20.88
C ARG A 60 9.88 0.90 -21.66
N ALA A 61 9.61 2.06 -21.05
CA ALA A 61 9.86 3.36 -21.66
C ALA A 61 11.36 3.66 -21.84
N ASN A 62 12.24 2.99 -21.07
CA ASN A 62 13.69 3.19 -21.08
C ASN A 62 14.42 1.87 -21.40
N GLN A 63 13.96 1.13 -22.43
CA GLN A 63 14.45 -0.23 -22.72
C GLN A 63 15.97 -0.30 -22.95
N ASP A 64 16.56 0.69 -23.62
CA ASP A 64 18.02 0.76 -23.81
C ASP A 64 18.76 0.80 -22.46
N GLU A 65 18.19 1.50 -21.48
CA GLU A 65 18.77 1.64 -20.14
C GLU A 65 18.54 0.42 -19.25
N VAL A 66 17.52 -0.40 -19.56
CA VAL A 66 17.37 -1.72 -18.96
C VAL A 66 18.53 -2.61 -19.39
N THR A 67 18.88 -2.62 -20.69
CA THR A 67 20.03 -3.38 -21.20
C THR A 67 21.37 -2.81 -20.71
N ASN A 68 21.48 -1.49 -20.57
CA ASN A 68 22.68 -0.83 -20.02
C ASN A 68 22.80 -0.99 -18.49
N GLY A 69 21.80 -1.57 -17.83
CA GLY A 69 21.84 -1.91 -16.41
C GLY A 69 21.47 -0.77 -15.45
N SER A 70 20.91 0.34 -15.94
CA SER A 70 20.48 1.47 -15.11
C SER A 70 19.34 1.10 -14.12
N PHE A 71 18.64 0.00 -14.38
CA PHE A 71 17.60 -0.55 -13.51
C PHE A 71 18.05 -1.77 -12.69
N ASN A 72 19.33 -2.16 -12.78
CA ASN A 72 19.88 -3.23 -11.98
C ASN A 72 20.15 -2.70 -10.57
N ASP A 73 19.66 -3.42 -9.57
CA ASP A 73 19.96 -3.19 -8.15
C ASP A 73 19.53 -1.79 -7.65
N ILE A 74 18.33 -1.36 -8.02
CA ILE A 74 17.70 -0.18 -7.43
C ILE A 74 17.44 -0.46 -5.95
N ASP A 75 17.80 0.49 -5.08
CA ASP A 75 17.42 0.51 -3.68
C ASP A 75 17.01 1.94 -3.33
N THR A 76 15.72 2.15 -3.05
CA THR A 76 15.18 3.50 -2.80
C THR A 76 15.71 4.15 -1.52
N THR A 77 16.47 3.45 -0.68
CA THR A 77 17.23 4.09 0.41
C THR A 77 18.38 4.95 -0.12
N ASN A 78 18.87 4.67 -1.33
CA ASN A 78 19.84 5.50 -2.03
C ASN A 78 19.20 6.77 -2.61
N THR A 79 20.04 7.73 -2.98
CA THR A 79 19.58 8.98 -3.61
C THR A 79 19.55 8.83 -5.13
N TYR A 80 18.38 9.12 -5.72
CA TYR A 80 18.19 9.25 -7.16
C TYR A 80 17.74 10.67 -7.45
N ASN A 81 18.37 11.31 -8.43
CA ASN A 81 18.12 12.71 -8.74
C ASN A 81 17.39 12.84 -10.07
N ILE A 82 16.33 13.66 -10.07
CA ILE A 82 15.59 14.06 -11.27
C ILE A 82 16.49 14.84 -12.26
N GLY A 83 17.54 15.49 -11.78
CA GLY A 83 18.46 16.26 -12.61
C GLY A 83 17.74 17.42 -13.32
N THR A 84 18.04 17.63 -14.59
CA THR A 84 17.47 18.71 -15.41
C THR A 84 16.25 18.29 -16.24
N CYS A 85 15.73 17.08 -16.04
CA CYS A 85 14.75 16.46 -16.93
C CYS A 85 13.45 17.25 -17.08
N TYR A 86 13.01 17.95 -16.04
CA TYR A 86 11.81 18.79 -16.03
C TYR A 86 12.10 20.28 -16.10
N THR A 87 13.31 20.67 -16.47
CA THR A 87 13.64 22.06 -16.77
C THR A 87 13.61 22.30 -18.27
N SER A 88 13.79 23.56 -18.70
CA SER A 88 13.82 23.91 -20.13
C SER A 88 14.91 23.18 -20.93
N SER A 89 15.95 22.64 -20.29
CA SER A 89 17.00 21.87 -20.98
C SER A 89 16.61 20.42 -21.24
N GLY A 90 15.58 19.90 -20.56
CA GLY A 90 15.20 18.49 -20.62
C GLY A 90 16.30 17.55 -20.09
N CYS A 91 16.15 16.25 -20.38
CA CYS A 91 17.20 15.27 -20.15
C CYS A 91 18.14 15.21 -21.36
N SER A 92 19.44 15.17 -21.10
CA SER A 92 20.48 15.17 -22.15
C SER A 92 20.84 13.76 -22.63
N THR A 93 20.57 12.74 -21.80
CA THR A 93 20.91 11.34 -22.08
C THR A 93 19.78 10.40 -21.64
N THR A 94 19.74 9.21 -22.23
CA THR A 94 18.82 8.12 -21.85
C THR A 94 19.07 7.67 -20.40
N SER A 95 20.33 7.60 -19.96
CA SER A 95 20.67 7.30 -18.56
C SER A 95 20.13 8.36 -17.58
N GLN A 96 20.10 9.64 -17.98
CA GLN A 96 19.47 10.70 -17.20
C GLN A 96 17.94 10.55 -17.14
N MET A 97 17.29 10.19 -18.26
CA MET A 97 15.85 9.86 -18.30
C MET A 97 15.51 8.70 -17.35
N ALA A 98 16.31 7.63 -17.36
CA ALA A 98 16.11 6.47 -16.49
C ALA A 98 16.29 6.83 -15.01
N THR A 99 17.36 7.56 -14.67
CA THR A 99 17.60 8.01 -13.28
C THR A 99 16.48 8.93 -12.78
N SER A 100 15.98 9.83 -13.64
CA SER A 100 14.84 10.68 -13.32
C SER A 100 13.57 9.85 -13.11
N SER A 101 13.32 8.86 -13.97
CA SER A 101 12.18 7.95 -13.83
C SER A 101 12.20 7.19 -12.49
N ILE A 102 13.37 6.70 -12.08
CA ILE A 102 13.57 6.03 -10.78
C ILE A 102 13.36 7.01 -9.62
N ALA A 103 13.86 8.25 -9.74
CA ALA A 103 13.71 9.28 -8.71
C ALA A 103 12.23 9.66 -8.50
N GLU A 104 11.45 9.78 -9.57
CA GLU A 104 10.01 9.99 -9.50
C GLU A 104 9.28 8.83 -8.86
N TRP A 105 9.59 7.61 -9.29
CA TRP A 105 8.99 6.40 -8.73
C TRP A 105 9.26 6.31 -7.22
N LYS A 106 10.50 6.59 -6.80
CA LYS A 106 10.86 6.70 -5.38
C LYS A 106 10.01 7.77 -4.67
N SER A 107 9.89 8.98 -5.23
CA SER A 107 9.12 10.06 -4.61
C SER A 107 7.64 9.69 -4.47
N LEU A 108 7.05 9.05 -5.49
CA LEU A 108 5.69 8.55 -5.44
C LEU A 108 5.54 7.48 -4.36
N LEU A 109 6.46 6.53 -4.30
CA LEU A 109 6.48 5.45 -3.32
C LEU A 109 6.50 5.98 -1.87
N GLU A 110 7.37 6.95 -1.58
CA GLU A 110 7.46 7.60 -0.26
C GLU A 110 6.21 8.40 0.08
N SER A 111 5.49 8.92 -0.92
CA SER A 111 4.27 9.70 -0.71
C SER A 111 3.03 8.85 -0.43
N VAL A 112 2.94 7.64 -1.02
CA VAL A 112 1.73 6.80 -0.94
C VAL A 112 1.84 5.66 0.07
N LEU A 113 3.06 5.23 0.42
CA LEU A 113 3.29 4.17 1.40
C LEU A 113 3.96 4.72 2.67
N PRO A 114 3.40 4.48 3.87
CA PRO A 114 4.02 4.88 5.12
C PRO A 114 5.38 4.19 5.31
N SER A 115 6.45 4.98 5.40
CA SER A 115 7.82 4.48 5.48
C SER A 115 8.16 3.51 4.32
N GLY A 116 7.58 3.76 3.14
CA GLY A 116 7.79 2.97 1.95
C GLY A 116 9.26 2.90 1.55
N LYS A 117 9.74 1.69 1.28
CA LYS A 117 11.03 1.43 0.64
C LYS A 117 10.84 0.38 -0.45
N ALA A 118 11.71 0.36 -1.44
CA ALA A 118 11.71 -0.70 -2.42
C ALA A 118 13.09 -1.01 -2.97
N THR A 119 13.21 -2.24 -3.45
CA THR A 119 14.37 -2.72 -4.20
C THR A 119 13.93 -3.31 -5.53
N VAL A 120 14.79 -3.20 -6.53
CA VAL A 120 14.66 -3.88 -7.82
C VAL A 120 15.97 -4.61 -8.07
N THR A 121 15.92 -5.93 -8.22
CA THR A 121 17.09 -6.74 -8.53
C THR A 121 16.91 -7.46 -9.85
N SER A 122 17.94 -7.46 -10.69
CA SER A 122 17.93 -8.19 -11.96
C SER A 122 18.05 -9.70 -11.70
N GLY A 123 17.23 -10.49 -12.39
CA GLY A 123 17.24 -11.94 -12.39
C GLY A 123 17.65 -12.51 -13.76
N ALA A 124 17.48 -13.82 -13.93
CA ALA A 124 17.75 -14.48 -15.21
C ALA A 124 16.71 -14.11 -16.28
N ASN A 125 17.07 -14.21 -17.56
CA ASN A 125 16.16 -14.03 -18.71
C ASN A 125 15.44 -12.66 -18.74
N ASP A 126 16.16 -11.58 -18.45
CA ASP A 126 15.65 -10.20 -18.36
C ASP A 126 14.43 -10.05 -17.44
N THR A 127 14.39 -10.84 -16.36
CA THR A 127 13.38 -10.67 -15.32
C THR A 127 13.94 -9.78 -14.22
N PHE A 128 13.06 -9.07 -13.53
CA PHE A 128 13.41 -8.20 -12.41
C PHE A 128 12.51 -8.56 -11.23
N THR A 129 13.09 -8.69 -10.05
CA THR A 129 12.34 -8.86 -8.82
C THR A 129 12.16 -7.49 -8.18
N VAL A 130 10.92 -7.03 -8.09
CA VAL A 130 10.54 -5.80 -7.40
C VAL A 130 10.04 -6.18 -6.02
N SER A 131 10.67 -5.66 -4.98
CA SER A 131 10.23 -5.83 -3.58
C SER A 131 9.95 -4.47 -2.97
N ILE A 132 8.72 -4.27 -2.49
CA ILE A 132 8.24 -3.04 -1.88
C ILE A 132 7.85 -3.35 -0.44
N THR A 133 8.34 -2.54 0.48
CA THR A 133 8.14 -2.70 1.91
C THR A 133 7.58 -1.43 2.53
N TRP A 134 6.63 -1.55 3.45
CA TRP A 134 6.03 -0.43 4.17
C TRP A 134 5.64 -0.84 5.58
N VAL A 135 5.32 0.15 6.43
CA VAL A 135 4.83 -0.09 7.79
C VAL A 135 3.31 0.07 7.83
N ASP A 136 2.61 -0.99 8.23
CA ASP A 136 1.17 -0.96 8.49
C ASP A 136 0.91 -0.60 9.96
N ASN A 137 0.55 0.66 10.22
CA ASN A 137 0.33 1.22 11.56
C ASN A 137 -0.96 0.71 12.22
N THR A 138 -1.04 -0.59 12.46
CA THR A 138 -2.07 -1.19 13.32
C THR A 138 -1.77 -0.88 14.79
N ALA A 139 -2.76 -0.53 15.59
CA ALA A 139 -2.54 -0.21 17.01
C ALA A 139 -2.04 -1.45 17.80
N GLY A 140 -0.95 -1.31 18.57
CA GLY A 140 -0.56 -2.28 19.61
C GLY A 140 0.67 -3.18 19.36
N ALA A 141 1.25 -3.22 18.15
CA ALA A 141 2.46 -4.01 17.87
C ALA A 141 3.74 -3.14 17.73
N SER A 142 4.92 -3.74 17.86
CA SER A 142 6.19 -3.06 17.59
C SER A 142 6.30 -2.71 16.10
N ILE A 143 7.16 -1.75 15.73
CA ILE A 143 7.36 -1.36 14.32
C ILE A 143 7.88 -2.52 13.45
N ALA A 144 8.66 -3.44 14.01
CA ALA A 144 9.16 -4.62 13.28
C ALA A 144 8.03 -5.61 12.95
N ASP A 145 7.04 -5.76 13.84
CA ASP A 145 5.88 -6.66 13.63
C ASP A 145 4.88 -6.13 12.59
N LYS A 146 5.04 -4.87 12.21
CA LYS A 146 4.16 -4.11 11.31
C LYS A 146 4.71 -3.96 9.91
N GLU A 147 5.94 -4.43 9.68
CA GLU A 147 6.55 -4.39 8.37
C GLU A 147 5.79 -5.36 7.44
N ARG A 148 5.43 -4.86 6.27
CA ARG A 148 4.73 -5.59 5.21
C ARG A 148 5.56 -5.49 3.95
N THR A 149 5.72 -6.62 3.27
CA THR A 149 6.45 -6.70 2.01
C THR A 149 5.56 -7.26 0.92
N PHE A 150 5.60 -6.63 -0.24
CA PHE A 150 5.04 -7.11 -1.49
C PHE A 150 6.20 -7.34 -2.46
N SER A 151 6.34 -8.57 -2.95
CA SER A 151 7.34 -8.90 -3.95
C SER A 151 6.69 -9.50 -5.19
N THR A 152 7.14 -9.10 -6.36
CA THR A 152 6.70 -9.63 -7.65
C THR A 152 7.86 -9.70 -8.63
N ILE A 153 7.76 -10.63 -9.58
CA ILE A 153 8.70 -10.72 -10.70
C ILE A 153 8.04 -10.07 -11.91
N ILE A 154 8.77 -9.17 -12.57
CA ILE A 154 8.35 -8.51 -13.79
C ILE A 154 9.34 -8.83 -14.92
N LYS A 155 8.84 -8.79 -16.15
CA LYS A 155 9.65 -8.77 -17.37
C LYS A 155 9.21 -7.52 -18.14
N PRO A 156 10.04 -6.48 -18.22
CA PRO A 156 9.72 -5.29 -18.98
C PRO A 156 9.46 -5.64 -20.45
#